data_AF-A0A8J3BEP5-F1
#
_entry.id   AF-A0A8J3BEP5-F1
#
_cell.length_a   1.000
_cell.length_b   1.000
_cell.length_c   1.000
_cell.angle_alpha   90.00
_cell.angle_beta   90.00
_cell.angle_gamma   90.00
#
_symmetry.space_group_name_H-M   'P 1'
#
loop_
_entity.id
_entity.type
_entity.pdbx_description
1 polymer ?
#
loop_
_entity_poly.entity_id
_entity_poly.type
_entity_poly.pdbx_seq_one_letter_code
_entity_poly.pdbx_strand_id
1 'polypeptide(L)'
;MKSVNYKLIELFIVFILLPISFAITFSVWIKLAIGFLGFWYIIYVLLKIERCKFKLASNLNWKSFWKETFLKFVIIVLVTMGYVYFTDASALFRVVADKPTLWLFVLFIYSVFSVYPQELIYRTFFFKRYEAFFTKKSQLQFLNAVVFSLGHIFFKNTLVLVLTFLGGLLFAYTYSKTKSTVLVSIEHAIYGCWLFTVGMGGMLGFPS
;
A
#
# COMPACT_ATOMS: atom_id res chain seq x y z
N MET A 1 -26.08 -1.62 5.18
CA MET A 1 -24.69 -1.42 4.67
C MET A 1 -24.60 -0.86 3.24
N LYS A 2 -25.67 -0.32 2.63
CA LYS A 2 -25.60 0.24 1.26
C LYS A 2 -25.96 1.73 1.16
N SER A 3 -26.59 2.31 2.17
CA SER A 3 -26.94 3.73 2.18
C SER A 3 -25.69 4.61 2.14
N VAL A 4 -25.84 5.82 1.60
CA VAL A 4 -24.76 6.82 1.50
C VAL A 4 -24.19 7.12 2.89
N ASN A 5 -25.05 7.44 3.86
CA ASN A 5 -24.62 7.75 5.23
C ASN A 5 -23.80 6.63 5.86
N TYR A 6 -24.20 5.37 5.66
CA TYR A 6 -23.45 4.22 6.18
C TYR A 6 -22.04 4.16 5.59
N LYS A 7 -21.92 4.32 4.27
CA LYS A 7 -20.62 4.29 3.59
C LYS A 7 -19.73 5.47 3.96
N LEU A 8 -20.28 6.66 4.18
CA LEU A 8 -19.50 7.83 4.64
C LEU A 8 -18.97 7.62 6.07
N ILE A 9 -19.80 7.10 6.98
CA ILE A 9 -19.39 6.75 8.34
C ILE A 9 -18.33 5.63 8.30
N GLU A 10 -18.55 4.60 7.49
CA GLU A 10 -17.58 3.51 7.26
C GLU A 10 -16.24 4.05 6.75
N LEU A 11 -16.26 4.95 5.77
CA LEU A 11 -15.04 5.59 5.25
C LEU A 11 -14.30 6.35 6.36
N PHE A 12 -15.01 7.18 7.12
CA PHE A 12 -14.42 7.96 8.21
C PHE A 12 -13.82 7.06 9.30
N ILE A 13 -14.56 6.03 9.75
CA ILE A 13 -14.08 5.13 10.80
C ILE A 13 -12.87 4.32 10.31
N VAL A 14 -13.00 3.65 9.16
CA VAL A 14 -12.01 2.67 8.69
C VAL A 14 -10.74 3.34 8.16
N PHE A 15 -10.85 4.47 7.47
CA PHE A 15 -9.73 5.08 6.76
C PHE A 15 -9.17 6.33 7.42
N ILE A 16 -9.84 6.88 8.44
CA ILE A 16 -9.39 8.08 9.15
C ILE A 16 -9.21 7.79 10.64
N LEU A 17 -10.30 7.50 11.35
CA LEU A 17 -10.26 7.32 12.81
C LEU A 17 -9.35 6.14 13.21
N LEU A 18 -9.48 5.01 12.50
CA LEU A 18 -8.74 3.80 12.81
C LEU A 18 -7.22 3.96 12.59
N PRO A 19 -6.72 4.43 11.44
CA PRO A 19 -5.29 4.71 11.26
C PRO A 19 -4.73 5.70 12.26
N ILE A 20 -5.45 6.80 12.56
CA ILE A 20 -5.03 7.79 13.55
C ILE A 20 -4.91 7.15 14.94
N SER A 21 -5.86 6.29 15.30
CA SER A 21 -5.80 5.57 16.57
C SER A 21 -4.49 4.76 16.69
N PHE A 22 -4.00 4.16 15.60
CA PHE A 22 -2.78 3.34 15.64
C PHE A 22 -1.49 4.16 15.90
N ALA A 23 -1.51 5.48 15.73
CA ALA A 23 -0.41 6.37 16.14
C ALA A 23 -0.37 6.62 17.66
N ILE A 24 -1.47 6.35 18.38
CA ILE A 24 -1.55 6.48 19.83
C ILE A 24 -0.89 5.27 20.50
N THR A 25 -0.32 5.47 21.68
CA THR A 25 0.32 4.41 22.46
C THR A 25 -0.74 3.63 23.23
N PHE A 26 -0.91 2.36 22.89
CA PHE A 26 -1.67 1.37 23.65
C PHE A 26 -1.18 -0.03 23.28
N SER A 27 -1.66 -1.05 24.00
CA SER A 27 -1.22 -2.44 23.86
C SER A 27 -1.19 -2.91 22.40
N VAL A 28 -0.06 -3.48 21.99
CA VAL A 28 0.13 -4.06 20.64
C VAL A 28 -0.92 -5.14 20.37
N TRP A 29 -1.30 -5.93 21.37
CA TRP A 29 -2.34 -6.95 21.24
C TRP A 29 -3.70 -6.35 20.87
N ILE A 30 -4.03 -5.17 21.41
CA ILE A 30 -5.26 -4.46 21.06
C ILE A 30 -5.16 -3.94 19.61
N LYS A 31 -4.01 -3.39 19.19
CA LYS A 31 -3.79 -2.97 17.78
C LYS A 31 -3.99 -4.13 16.81
N LEU A 32 -3.39 -5.28 17.13
CA LEU A 32 -3.50 -6.49 16.33
C LEU A 32 -4.93 -6.99 16.26
N ALA A 33 -5.65 -7.04 17.39
CA ALA A 33 -7.05 -7.45 17.43
C ALA A 33 -7.93 -6.52 16.56
N ILE A 34 -7.76 -5.20 16.71
CA ILE A 34 -8.51 -4.21 15.93
C ILE A 34 -8.17 -4.34 14.44
N GLY A 35 -6.89 -4.48 14.08
CA GLY A 35 -6.44 -4.66 12.69
C GLY A 35 -7.01 -5.93 12.07
N PHE A 36 -7.00 -7.04 12.80
CA PHE A 36 -7.56 -8.32 12.35
C PHE A 36 -9.08 -8.24 12.15
N LEU A 37 -9.82 -7.71 13.13
CA LEU A 37 -11.27 -7.53 13.03
C LEU A 37 -11.65 -6.56 11.90
N GLY A 38 -10.89 -5.47 11.74
CA GLY A 38 -11.07 -4.52 10.64
C GLY A 38 -10.82 -5.16 9.27
N PHE A 39 -9.78 -5.97 9.14
CA PHE A 39 -9.52 -6.71 7.90
C PHE A 39 -10.64 -7.73 7.62
N TRP A 40 -11.08 -8.48 8.63
CA TRP A 40 -12.19 -9.41 8.48
C TRP A 40 -13.49 -8.71 8.05
N TYR A 41 -13.77 -7.54 8.63
CA TYR A 41 -14.88 -6.69 8.21
C TYR A 41 -14.78 -6.31 6.73
N ILE A 42 -13.62 -5.84 6.27
CA ILE A 42 -13.37 -5.52 4.86
C ILE A 42 -13.68 -6.72 3.95
N ILE A 43 -13.16 -7.91 4.31
CA ILE A 43 -13.39 -9.14 3.54
C ILE A 43 -14.88 -9.49 3.50
N TYR A 44 -15.56 -9.43 4.64
CA TYR A 44 -17.00 -9.69 4.73
C TYR A 44 -17.80 -8.76 3.82
N VAL A 45 -17.54 -7.44 3.89
CA VAL A 45 -18.24 -6.46 3.05
C VAL A 45 -17.96 -6.71 1.57
N LEU A 46 -16.70 -6.96 1.21
CA LEU A 46 -16.30 -7.17 -0.17
C LEU A 46 -16.97 -8.41 -0.78
N LEU A 47 -17.02 -9.53 -0.04
CA LEU A 47 -17.56 -10.80 -0.53
C LEU A 47 -19.08 -10.90 -0.42
N LYS A 48 -19.68 -10.44 0.68
CA LYS A 48 -21.12 -10.64 0.95
C LYS A 48 -21.98 -9.46 0.52
N ILE A 49 -21.49 -8.23 0.69
CA ILE A 49 -22.28 -7.02 0.42
C ILE A 49 -22.07 -6.53 -1.01
N GLU A 50 -20.81 -6.37 -1.42
CA GLU A 50 -20.43 -5.96 -2.78
C GLU A 50 -20.42 -7.13 -3.77
N ARG A 51 -20.47 -8.37 -3.27
CA ARG A 51 -20.48 -9.61 -4.08
C ARG A 51 -19.33 -9.66 -5.08
N CYS A 52 -18.17 -9.16 -4.67
CA CYS A 52 -16.99 -9.14 -5.51
C CYS A 52 -16.50 -10.57 -5.73
N LYS A 53 -16.43 -10.99 -6.99
CA LYS A 53 -15.75 -12.25 -7.35
C LYS A 53 -14.30 -11.90 -7.60
N PHE A 54 -13.40 -12.49 -6.82
CA PHE A 54 -11.96 -12.42 -7.06
C PHE A 54 -11.64 -13.15 -8.36
N LYS A 55 -11.81 -12.47 -9.49
CA LYS A 55 -11.41 -12.94 -10.81
C LYS A 55 -10.25 -12.08 -11.27
N LEU A 56 -9.23 -12.73 -11.81
CA LEU A 56 -8.20 -12.01 -12.55
C LEU A 56 -8.88 -11.34 -13.76
N ALA A 57 -8.56 -10.08 -14.02
CA ALA A 57 -9.09 -9.40 -15.19
C ALA A 57 -8.69 -10.20 -16.45
N SER A 58 -9.66 -10.51 -17.30
CA SER A 58 -9.46 -11.46 -18.41
C SER A 58 -8.61 -10.91 -19.56
N ASN A 59 -8.49 -9.58 -19.66
CA ASN A 59 -7.82 -8.88 -20.77
C ASN A 59 -6.66 -8.00 -20.27
N LEU A 60 -5.81 -8.55 -19.40
CA LEU A 60 -4.65 -7.82 -18.89
C LEU A 60 -3.55 -7.66 -19.94
N ASN A 61 -3.21 -6.42 -20.25
CA ASN A 61 -2.06 -6.10 -21.10
C ASN A 61 -0.76 -6.10 -20.27
N TRP A 62 -0.21 -7.30 -20.04
CA TRP A 62 1.03 -7.49 -19.29
C TRP A 62 2.22 -6.74 -19.88
N LYS A 63 2.29 -6.62 -21.22
CA LYS A 63 3.38 -5.90 -21.90
C LYS A 63 3.36 -4.42 -21.55
N SER A 64 2.19 -3.78 -21.59
CA SER A 64 2.04 -2.37 -21.19
C SER A 64 2.32 -2.18 -19.70
N PHE A 65 1.82 -3.09 -18.86
CA PHE A 65 2.07 -3.06 -17.42
C PHE A 65 3.57 -3.09 -17.11
N TRP A 66 4.30 -4.10 -17.62
CA TRP A 66 5.73 -4.21 -17.38
C TRP A 66 6.52 -3.02 -17.91
N LYS A 67 6.16 -2.48 -19.08
CA LYS A 67 6.80 -1.27 -19.62
C LYS A 67 6.63 -0.07 -18.68
N GLU A 68 5.40 0.19 -18.23
CA GLU A 68 5.11 1.32 -17.33
C GLU A 68 5.73 1.14 -15.94
N THR A 69 5.62 -0.05 -15.37
CA THR A 69 6.23 -0.39 -14.09
C THR A 69 7.75 -0.26 -14.15
N PHE A 70 8.39 -0.72 -15.23
CA PHE A 70 9.84 -0.58 -15.41
C PHE A 70 10.27 0.90 -15.53
N LEU A 71 9.55 1.72 -16.30
CA LEU A 71 9.87 3.14 -16.43
C LEU A 71 9.77 3.88 -15.09
N LYS A 72 8.69 3.65 -14.33
CA LYS A 72 8.53 4.18 -12.97
C LYS A 72 9.63 3.65 -12.05
N PHE A 73 9.96 2.37 -12.16
CA PHE A 73 10.98 1.73 -11.35
C PHE A 73 12.37 2.36 -11.55
N VAL A 74 12.78 2.63 -12.78
CA VAL A 74 14.05 3.32 -13.06
C VAL A 74 14.11 4.68 -12.36
N ILE A 75 13.02 5.46 -12.39
CA ILE A 75 12.96 6.75 -11.70
C ILE A 75 13.08 6.56 -10.18
N ILE A 76 12.34 5.59 -9.62
CA ILE A 76 12.41 5.27 -8.18
C ILE A 76 13.83 4.86 -7.79
N VAL A 77 14.48 4.00 -8.57
CA VAL A 77 15.88 3.56 -8.36
C VAL A 77 16.82 4.75 -8.31
N LEU A 78 16.79 5.62 -9.32
CA LEU A 78 17.70 6.76 -9.40
C LEU A 78 17.49 7.74 -8.23
N VAL A 79 16.24 8.08 -7.92
CA VAL A 79 15.90 9.02 -6.84
C VAL A 79 16.28 8.46 -5.47
N THR A 80 15.92 7.21 -5.19
CA THR A 80 16.11 6.61 -3.86
C THR A 80 17.56 6.20 -3.61
N MET A 81 18.27 5.71 -4.64
CA MET A 81 19.70 5.48 -4.54
C MET A 81 20.46 6.78 -4.30
N GLY A 82 20.14 7.85 -5.04
CA GLY A 82 20.70 9.17 -4.82
C GLY A 82 20.41 9.67 -3.40
N TYR A 83 19.16 9.57 -2.94
CA TYR A 83 18.78 9.94 -1.59
C TYR A 83 19.61 9.21 -0.52
N VAL A 84 19.71 7.87 -0.59
CA VAL A 84 20.50 7.10 0.39
C VAL A 84 21.98 7.47 0.28
N TYR A 85 22.54 7.60 -0.93
CA TYR A 85 23.94 8.02 -1.10
C TYR A 85 24.25 9.35 -0.42
N PHE A 86 23.37 10.34 -0.52
CA PHE A 86 23.60 11.66 0.08
C PHE A 86 23.22 11.76 1.56
N THR A 87 22.36 10.88 2.08
CA THR A 87 21.88 10.94 3.47
C THR A 87 22.57 9.94 4.40
N ASP A 88 22.84 8.73 3.92
CA ASP A 88 23.59 7.68 4.62
C ASP A 88 24.15 6.66 3.61
N ALA A 89 25.25 7.01 2.95
CA ALA A 89 25.91 6.14 1.98
C ALA A 89 26.28 4.76 2.56
N SER A 90 26.53 4.69 3.87
CA SER A 90 26.92 3.46 4.55
C SER A 90 25.77 2.44 4.64
N ALA A 91 24.52 2.88 4.50
CA ALA A 91 23.34 2.03 4.46
C ALA A 91 23.11 1.36 3.11
N LEU A 92 23.73 1.87 2.02
CA LEU A 92 23.53 1.35 0.67
C LEU A 92 23.81 -0.16 0.63
N PHE A 93 22.78 -0.92 0.28
CA PHE A 93 22.83 -2.39 0.17
C PHE A 93 23.30 -3.14 1.43
N ARG A 94 23.36 -2.48 2.58
CA ARG A 94 23.80 -3.09 3.84
C ARG A 94 22.97 -4.32 4.20
N VAL A 95 21.66 -4.27 3.99
CA VAL A 95 20.78 -5.41 4.29
C VAL A 95 21.08 -6.65 3.44
N VAL A 96 21.55 -6.43 2.21
CA VAL A 96 21.94 -7.52 1.30
C VAL A 96 23.25 -8.15 1.77
N ALA A 97 24.22 -7.33 2.18
CA ALA A 97 25.53 -7.77 2.64
C ALA A 97 25.47 -8.44 4.03
N ASP A 98 24.82 -7.77 5.00
CA ASP A 98 24.92 -8.14 6.41
C ASP A 98 23.76 -9.04 6.88
N LYS A 99 22.60 -8.95 6.22
CA LYS A 99 21.36 -9.64 6.65
C LYS A 99 20.61 -10.32 5.48
N PRO A 100 21.28 -11.17 4.67
CA PRO A 100 20.68 -11.77 3.47
C PRO A 100 19.42 -12.61 3.75
N THR A 101 19.36 -13.30 4.91
CA THR A 101 18.16 -14.06 5.31
C THR A 101 16.95 -13.15 5.53
N LEU A 102 17.15 -11.99 6.16
CA LEU A 102 16.10 -10.99 6.35
C LEU A 102 15.69 -10.36 5.00
N TRP A 103 16.66 -10.10 4.13
CA TRP A 103 16.43 -9.64 2.77
C TRP A 103 15.53 -10.60 1.97
N LEU A 104 15.84 -11.90 1.97
CA LEU A 104 15.02 -12.93 1.32
C LEU A 104 13.63 -13.04 1.97
N PHE A 105 13.54 -12.95 3.30
CA PHE A 105 12.24 -12.94 3.99
C PHE A 105 11.37 -11.76 3.53
N VAL A 106 11.94 -10.56 3.38
CA VAL A 106 11.19 -9.39 2.93
C VAL A 106 10.76 -9.51 1.47
N LEU A 107 11.65 -10.00 0.61
CA LEU A 107 11.38 -10.22 -0.81
C LEU A 107 10.19 -11.15 -1.07
N PHE A 108 10.12 -12.26 -0.34
CA PHE A 108 9.15 -13.32 -0.67
C PHE A 108 8.00 -13.40 0.32
N ILE A 109 8.28 -13.35 1.62
CA ILE A 109 7.25 -13.57 2.65
C ILE A 109 6.54 -12.27 2.97
N TYR A 110 7.29 -11.25 3.41
CA TYR A 110 6.71 -9.97 3.79
C TYR A 110 5.94 -9.33 2.63
N SER A 111 6.50 -9.38 1.42
CA SER A 111 5.84 -8.82 0.24
C SER A 111 4.47 -9.42 0.01
N VAL A 112 4.30 -10.74 0.10
CA VAL A 112 2.98 -11.36 -0.12
C VAL A 112 2.01 -11.02 1.02
N PHE A 113 2.42 -11.21 2.28
CA PHE A 113 1.53 -11.08 3.43
C PHE A 113 1.27 -9.63 3.86
N SER A 114 2.11 -8.68 3.44
CA SER A 114 1.93 -7.25 3.72
C SER A 114 1.29 -6.52 2.54
N VAL A 115 1.84 -6.67 1.33
CA VAL A 115 1.43 -5.84 0.17
C VAL A 115 0.04 -6.23 -0.32
N TYR A 116 -0.26 -7.53 -0.42
CA TYR A 116 -1.56 -7.94 -0.99
C TYR A 116 -2.75 -7.51 -0.13
N PRO A 117 -2.76 -7.68 1.21
CA PRO A 117 -3.83 -7.15 2.07
C PRO A 117 -3.96 -5.63 1.98
N GLN A 118 -2.84 -4.89 1.91
CA GLN A 118 -2.88 -3.45 1.74
C GLN A 118 -3.57 -3.04 0.43
N GLU A 119 -3.15 -3.61 -0.71
CA GLU A 119 -3.76 -3.29 -2.01
C GLU A 119 -5.22 -3.79 -2.10
N LEU A 120 -5.56 -4.86 -1.38
CA LEU A 120 -6.94 -5.31 -1.25
C LEU A 120 -7.83 -4.27 -0.54
N ILE A 121 -7.37 -3.74 0.59
CA ILE A 121 -8.10 -2.71 1.36
C ILE A 121 -8.17 -1.40 0.57
N TYR A 122 -7.01 -0.89 0.15
CA TYR A 122 -6.91 0.45 -0.38
C TYR A 122 -7.23 0.53 -1.87
N ARG A 123 -7.11 -0.52 -2.67
CA ARG A 123 -7.52 -0.45 -4.08
C ARG A 123 -8.83 -1.15 -4.31
N THR A 124 -8.89 -2.42 -3.97
CA THR A 124 -10.04 -3.25 -4.34
C THR A 124 -11.29 -2.81 -3.60
N PHE A 125 -11.22 -2.82 -2.27
CA PHE A 125 -12.33 -2.44 -1.42
C PHE A 125 -12.65 -0.95 -1.59
N PHE A 126 -11.68 -0.06 -1.38
CA PHE A 126 -11.93 1.39 -1.40
C PHE A 126 -12.55 1.86 -2.72
N PHE A 127 -11.99 1.48 -3.88
CA PHE A 127 -12.54 1.90 -5.17
C PHE A 127 -13.92 1.30 -5.37
N LYS A 128 -14.09 0.00 -5.15
CA LYS A 128 -15.39 -0.65 -5.37
C LYS A 128 -16.49 -0.02 -4.50
N ARG A 129 -16.13 0.33 -3.26
CA ARG A 129 -17.07 0.78 -2.24
C ARG A 129 -17.45 2.25 -2.41
N TYR A 130 -16.50 3.11 -2.77
CA TYR A 130 -16.64 4.57 -2.71
C TYR A 130 -16.57 5.28 -4.07
N GLU A 131 -16.26 4.60 -5.19
CA GLU A 131 -16.17 5.23 -6.52
C GLU A 131 -17.43 6.02 -6.90
N ALA A 132 -18.62 5.57 -6.49
CA ALA A 132 -19.88 6.25 -6.74
C ALA A 132 -20.02 7.65 -6.10
N PHE A 133 -19.14 8.03 -5.17
CA PHE A 133 -19.13 9.35 -4.54
C PHE A 133 -18.32 10.39 -5.32
N PHE A 134 -17.61 9.97 -6.36
CA PHE A 134 -16.70 10.84 -7.11
C PHE A 134 -17.14 10.94 -8.55
N THR A 135 -17.20 12.17 -9.06
CA THR A 135 -17.45 12.42 -10.49
C THR A 135 -16.19 12.22 -11.32
N LYS A 136 -15.02 12.56 -10.77
CA LYS A 136 -13.71 12.42 -11.43
C LYS A 136 -12.90 11.31 -10.78
N LYS A 137 -12.37 10.39 -11.61
CA LYS A 137 -11.45 9.33 -11.17
C LYS A 137 -10.22 9.87 -10.44
N SER A 138 -9.73 11.05 -10.83
CA SER A 138 -8.57 11.70 -10.18
C SER A 138 -8.84 12.09 -8.73
N GLN A 139 -10.07 12.51 -8.38
CA GLN A 139 -10.44 12.84 -7.00
C GLN A 139 -10.45 11.58 -6.13
N LEU A 140 -10.99 10.47 -6.65
CA LEU A 140 -10.95 9.17 -5.97
C LEU A 140 -9.51 8.70 -5.76
N GLN A 141 -8.66 8.79 -6.80
CA GLN A 141 -7.24 8.42 -6.71
C GLN A 141 -6.47 9.27 -5.69
N PHE A 142 -6.71 10.59 -5.68
CA PHE A 142 -6.08 11.49 -4.75
C PHE A 142 -6.48 11.19 -3.31
N LEU A 143 -7.78 11.09 -3.02
CA LEU A 143 -8.25 10.73 -1.68
C LEU A 143 -7.71 9.36 -1.27
N ASN A 144 -7.67 8.42 -2.20
CA ASN A 144 -7.13 7.09 -1.96
C ASN A 144 -5.64 7.11 -1.56
N ALA A 145 -4.82 7.94 -2.22
CA ALA A 145 -3.43 8.15 -1.86
C ALA A 145 -3.29 8.81 -0.47
N VAL A 146 -4.15 9.79 -0.15
CA VAL A 146 -4.19 10.43 1.17
C VAL A 146 -4.47 9.40 2.27
N VAL A 147 -5.53 8.60 2.13
CA VAL A 147 -5.88 7.62 3.17
C VAL A 147 -4.89 6.45 3.25
N PHE A 148 -4.24 6.09 2.12
CA PHE A 148 -3.17 5.10 2.12
C PHE A 148 -1.94 5.61 2.89
N SER A 149 -1.54 6.86 2.67
CA SER A 149 -0.49 7.51 3.45
C SER A 149 -0.87 7.63 4.93
N LEU A 150 -2.11 8.02 5.23
CA LEU A 150 -2.62 8.05 6.60
C LEU A 150 -2.58 6.68 7.28
N GLY A 151 -2.77 5.59 6.51
CA GLY A 151 -2.56 4.22 6.98
C GLY A 151 -1.18 3.95 7.60
N HIS A 152 -0.18 4.74 7.23
CA HIS A 152 1.21 4.62 7.67
C HIS A 152 1.58 5.63 8.77
N ILE A 153 0.62 6.40 9.29
CA ILE A 153 0.88 7.41 10.34
C ILE A 153 1.46 6.82 11.64
N PHE A 154 1.23 5.53 11.90
CA PHE A 154 1.78 4.85 13.07
C PHE A 154 3.32 4.76 13.07
N PHE A 155 3.97 4.91 11.91
CA PHE A 155 5.43 5.00 11.82
C PHE A 155 5.98 6.32 12.37
N LYS A 156 5.12 7.34 12.58
CA LYS A 156 5.50 8.67 13.08
C LYS A 156 6.68 9.29 12.32
N ASN A 157 6.74 9.03 11.02
CA ASN A 157 7.87 9.38 10.17
C ASN A 157 7.37 10.09 8.90
N THR A 158 7.78 11.34 8.74
CA THR A 158 7.38 12.18 7.60
C THR A 158 7.83 11.61 6.27
N LEU A 159 9.03 11.00 6.19
CA LEU A 159 9.52 10.37 4.96
C LEU A 159 8.61 9.22 4.54
N VAL A 160 8.16 8.40 5.49
CA VAL A 160 7.20 7.31 5.23
C VAL A 160 5.89 7.88 4.70
N LEU A 161 5.36 8.94 5.30
CA LEU A 161 4.10 9.56 4.84
C LEU A 161 4.22 10.11 3.42
N VAL A 162 5.32 10.79 3.08
CA VAL A 162 5.56 11.33 1.74
C VAL A 162 5.68 10.20 0.72
N LEU A 163 6.51 9.18 0.99
CA LEU A 163 6.72 8.08 0.05
C LEU A 163 5.46 7.23 -0.14
N THR A 164 4.71 6.98 0.92
CA THR A 164 3.45 6.23 0.83
C THR A 164 2.37 7.04 0.13
N PHE A 165 2.34 8.37 0.27
CA PHE A 165 1.44 9.22 -0.53
C PHE A 165 1.78 9.15 -2.03
N LEU A 166 3.05 9.32 -2.40
CA LEU A 166 3.51 9.24 -3.78
C LEU A 166 3.30 7.83 -4.37
N GLY A 167 3.65 6.79 -3.62
CA GLY A 167 3.37 5.40 -3.98
C GLY A 167 1.87 5.16 -4.14
N GLY A 168 1.06 5.68 -3.21
CA GLY A 168 -0.40 5.63 -3.25
C GLY A 168 -0.98 6.22 -4.54
N LEU A 169 -0.43 7.33 -5.04
CA LEU A 169 -0.81 7.89 -6.34
C LEU A 169 -0.47 6.95 -7.50
N LEU A 170 0.74 6.36 -7.51
CA LEU A 170 1.17 5.41 -8.55
C LEU A 170 0.29 4.17 -8.57
N PHE A 171 0.04 3.58 -7.40
CA PHE A 171 -0.75 2.37 -7.24
C PHE A 171 -2.23 2.60 -7.55
N ALA A 172 -2.79 3.73 -7.09
CA ALA A 172 -4.16 4.15 -7.44
C ALA A 172 -4.32 4.37 -8.95
N TYR A 173 -3.31 4.92 -9.62
CA TYR A 173 -3.29 5.05 -11.08
C TYR A 173 -3.29 3.68 -11.76
N THR A 174 -2.35 2.80 -11.41
CA THR A 174 -2.22 1.46 -11.99
C THR A 174 -3.49 0.64 -11.77
N TYR A 175 -4.05 0.65 -10.57
CA TYR A 175 -5.30 -0.05 -10.29
C TYR A 175 -6.48 0.54 -11.06
N SER A 176 -6.59 1.87 -11.18
CA SER A 176 -7.67 2.50 -11.95
C SER A 176 -7.64 2.11 -13.42
N LYS A 177 -6.44 1.94 -13.99
CA LYS A 177 -6.21 1.54 -15.38
C LYS A 177 -6.43 0.03 -15.61
N THR A 178 -5.91 -0.80 -14.72
CA THR A 178 -5.88 -2.27 -14.92
C THR A 178 -7.04 -2.99 -14.25
N LYS A 179 -7.66 -2.36 -13.23
CA LYS A 179 -8.66 -2.92 -12.33
C LYS A 179 -8.23 -4.29 -11.76
N SER A 180 -6.93 -4.49 -11.54
CA SER A 180 -6.35 -5.74 -11.06
C SER A 180 -5.54 -5.53 -9.79
N THR A 181 -6.01 -6.14 -8.70
CA THR A 181 -5.31 -6.18 -7.41
C THR A 181 -3.96 -6.85 -7.54
N VAL A 182 -3.87 -7.92 -8.33
CA VAL A 182 -2.62 -8.67 -8.55
C VAL A 182 -1.56 -7.80 -9.20
N LEU A 183 -1.90 -7.05 -10.26
CA LEU A 183 -0.92 -6.21 -10.95
C LEU A 183 -0.40 -5.07 -10.08
N VAL A 184 -1.30 -4.40 -9.36
CA VAL A 184 -0.87 -3.33 -8.44
C VAL A 184 -0.07 -3.89 -7.25
N SER A 185 -0.39 -5.10 -6.76
CA SER A 185 0.43 -5.77 -5.74
C SER A 185 1.82 -6.15 -6.25
N ILE A 186 1.96 -6.60 -7.49
CA ILE A 186 3.26 -6.85 -8.11
C ILE A 186 4.05 -5.54 -8.21
N GLU A 187 3.42 -4.47 -8.71
CA GLU A 187 4.05 -3.15 -8.80
C GLU A 187 4.53 -2.66 -7.43
N HIS A 188 3.67 -2.72 -6.41
CA HIS A 188 4.00 -2.31 -5.06
C HIS A 188 5.11 -3.20 -4.47
N ALA A 189 5.05 -4.52 -4.63
CA ALA A 189 6.10 -5.42 -4.15
C ALA A 189 7.47 -5.09 -4.78
N ILE A 190 7.54 -4.83 -6.08
CA ILE A 190 8.80 -4.45 -6.76
C ILE A 190 9.38 -3.19 -6.12
N TYR A 191 8.57 -2.14 -5.94
CA TYR A 191 9.05 -0.88 -5.38
C TYR A 191 9.43 -1.02 -3.91
N GLY A 192 8.61 -1.69 -3.10
CA GLY A 192 8.88 -1.93 -1.69
C GLY A 192 10.13 -2.78 -1.46
N CYS A 193 10.31 -3.86 -2.22
CA CYS A 193 11.51 -4.70 -2.17
C CYS A 193 12.76 -3.90 -2.51
N TRP A 194 12.68 -3.02 -3.51
CA TRP A 194 13.80 -2.15 -3.86
C TRP A 194 14.15 -1.16 -2.76
N LEU A 195 13.16 -0.47 -2.17
CA LEU A 195 13.41 0.45 -1.06
C LEU A 195 14.12 -0.25 0.10
N PHE A 196 13.74 -1.49 0.40
CA PHE A 196 14.45 -2.31 1.37
C PHE A 196 15.88 -2.64 0.92
N THR A 197 16.03 -3.12 -0.31
CA THR A 197 17.30 -3.55 -0.91
C THR A 197 18.33 -2.42 -0.97
N VAL A 198 17.92 -1.20 -1.35
CA VAL A 198 18.84 -0.05 -1.47
C VAL A 198 19.28 0.51 -0.12
N GLY A 199 18.71 0.05 0.99
CA GLY A 199 19.15 0.44 2.35
C GLY A 199 18.20 1.36 3.10
N MET A 200 16.99 1.62 2.59
CA MET A 200 16.02 2.47 3.28
C MET A 200 15.23 1.74 4.39
N GLY A 201 15.58 0.49 4.71
CA GLY A 201 14.86 -0.33 5.68
C GLY A 201 14.64 0.38 7.03
N GLY A 202 15.71 0.79 7.70
CA GLY A 202 15.64 1.52 8.97
C GLY A 202 14.94 2.88 8.85
N MET A 203 15.14 3.58 7.72
CA MET A 203 14.53 4.89 7.46
C MET A 203 13.00 4.81 7.30
N LEU A 204 12.48 3.66 6.90
CA LEU A 204 11.07 3.44 6.60
C LEU A 204 10.36 2.54 7.62
N GLY A 205 11.05 2.14 8.70
CA GLY A 205 10.48 1.28 9.74
C GLY A 205 10.31 -0.17 9.32
N PHE A 206 11.09 -0.66 8.35
CA PHE A 206 11.20 -2.10 8.10
C PHE A 206 11.83 -2.79 9.32
N PRO A 207 11.59 -4.12 9.48
CA PRO A 207 12.31 -4.90 10.46
C PRO A 207 13.83 -4.73 10.27
N SER A 208 14.53 -4.48 11.37
CA SER A 208 15.98 -4.27 11.41
C SER A 208 16.65 -5.41 12.15
#